data_AF-A0A101HGD7-F1
#
_entry.id   AF-A0A101HGD7-F1
#
_cell.length_a   1.000
_cell.length_b   1.000
_cell.length_c   1.000
_cell.angle_alpha   90.00
_cell.angle_beta   90.00
_cell.angle_gamma   90.00
#
_symmetry.space_group_name_H-M   'P 1'
#
loop_
_entity.id
_entity.type
_entity.pdbx_description
1 polymer ?
#
loop_
_entity_poly.entity_id
_entity_poly.type
_entity_poly.pdbx_seq_one_letter_code
_entity_poly.pdbx_strand_id
1 'polypeptide(L)'
;LMKPNLAGIEFVKSKATKCSSYPRLFEIIYGGGNVLLQKYIGPDENKVYRLQVKKGSKFFVPPGYAICLVNTRQASTLIALEITPRDARTRVVLEDKRGMSYYIIRKNAKVEIVKNPAYKMVDDIEELDFEPLLEEKRITPKRPLVKQIERKRERYDWFFEKSDMDF
;
A
#
# COMPACT_ATOMS: atom_id res chain seq x y z
N LEU A 1 -11.34 7.43 -1.33
CA LEU A 1 -11.10 8.64 -2.17
C LEU A 1 -10.20 9.60 -1.41
N MET A 2 -9.22 10.21 -2.06
CA MET A 2 -8.26 11.13 -1.43
C MET A 2 -7.95 12.30 -2.36
N LYS A 3 -8.42 13.50 -2.00
CA LYS A 3 -8.14 14.73 -2.75
C LYS A 3 -6.66 15.11 -2.65
N PRO A 4 -6.08 15.80 -3.64
CA PRO A 4 -4.72 16.30 -3.55
C PRO A 4 -4.64 17.42 -2.52
N ASN A 5 -3.69 17.37 -1.59
CA ASN A 5 -3.40 18.44 -0.64
C ASN A 5 -2.04 18.21 0.07
N LEU A 6 -1.58 19.19 0.84
CA LEU A 6 -0.47 19.09 1.77
C LEU A 6 -0.95 19.36 3.21
N ALA A 7 -0.41 18.62 4.17
CA ALA A 7 -0.49 18.94 5.59
C ALA A 7 0.88 19.52 6.01
N GLY A 8 0.98 20.86 6.04
CA GLY A 8 2.28 21.53 6.10
C GLY A 8 3.08 21.25 4.82
N ILE A 9 4.15 20.47 4.94
CA ILE A 9 4.96 20.03 3.78
C ILE A 9 4.71 18.57 3.38
N GLU A 10 3.95 17.81 4.17
CA GLU A 10 3.70 16.40 3.88
C GLU A 10 2.51 16.22 2.93
N PHE A 11 2.60 15.28 1.98
CA PHE A 11 1.45 14.93 1.16
C PHE A 11 0.35 14.27 1.99
N VAL A 12 -0.90 14.60 1.65
CA VAL A 12 -2.04 13.91 2.27
C VAL A 12 -2.02 12.42 1.98
N LYS A 13 -2.40 11.69 3.01
CA LYS A 13 -2.28 10.24 3.07
C LYS A 13 -3.46 9.62 3.81
N SER A 14 -3.67 8.32 3.61
CA SER A 14 -4.64 7.56 4.38
C SER A 14 -4.09 7.32 5.79
N LYS A 15 -4.98 6.97 6.73
CA LYS A 15 -4.51 6.30 7.95
C LYS A 15 -3.77 5.01 7.57
N ALA A 16 -2.73 4.66 8.32
CA ALA A 16 -2.04 3.40 8.13
C ALA A 16 -2.93 2.26 8.64
N THR A 17 -3.11 1.21 7.84
CA THR A 17 -3.91 0.04 8.23
C THR A 17 -3.09 -1.24 8.10
N LYS A 18 -3.23 -2.16 9.06
CA LYS A 18 -2.47 -3.42 9.07
C LYS A 18 -3.26 -4.55 8.41
N CYS A 19 -2.60 -5.26 7.50
CA CYS A 19 -3.01 -6.60 7.06
C CYS A 19 -2.64 -7.59 8.16
N SER A 20 -3.63 -8.14 8.87
CA SER A 20 -3.35 -9.04 10.00
C SER A 20 -2.94 -10.43 9.53
N SER A 21 -3.88 -11.21 9.02
CA SER A 21 -3.67 -12.62 8.63
C SER A 21 -4.11 -12.94 7.20
N TYR A 22 -4.80 -12.01 6.53
CA TYR A 22 -5.30 -12.18 5.17
C TYR A 22 -4.61 -11.17 4.26
N PRO A 23 -4.25 -11.56 3.03
CA PRO A 23 -3.80 -10.61 2.02
C PRO A 23 -4.90 -9.59 1.69
N ARG A 24 -4.52 -8.40 1.22
CA ARG A 24 -5.44 -7.37 0.74
C ARG A 24 -5.15 -7.04 -0.71
N LEU A 25 -6.19 -6.92 -1.54
CA LEU A 25 -6.06 -6.60 -2.97
C LEU A 25 -6.46 -5.15 -3.23
N PHE A 26 -5.71 -4.49 -4.11
CA PHE A 26 -5.95 -3.10 -4.45
C PHE A 26 -5.90 -2.86 -5.96
N GLU A 27 -6.77 -1.96 -6.43
CA GLU A 27 -6.72 -1.41 -7.78
C GLU A 27 -6.89 0.11 -7.73
N ILE A 28 -6.02 0.84 -8.42
CA ILE A 28 -6.17 2.29 -8.57
C ILE A 28 -7.19 2.58 -9.67
N ILE A 29 -8.37 3.04 -9.27
CA ILE A 29 -9.49 3.33 -10.16
C ILE A 29 -9.30 4.68 -10.87
N TYR A 30 -8.70 5.66 -10.18
CA TYR A 30 -8.47 6.99 -10.73
C TYR A 30 -7.27 7.68 -10.08
N GLY A 31 -6.60 8.54 -10.85
CA GLY A 31 -5.44 9.31 -10.42
C GLY A 31 -4.17 8.46 -10.32
N GLY A 32 -3.33 8.80 -9.36
CA GLY A 32 -2.08 8.11 -9.06
C GLY A 32 -1.40 8.72 -7.84
N GLY A 33 -0.36 8.07 -7.35
CA GLY A 33 0.31 8.47 -6.13
C GLY A 33 1.39 7.47 -5.76
N ASN A 34 1.68 7.41 -4.47
CA ASN A 34 2.60 6.44 -3.91
C ASN A 34 1.87 5.57 -2.87
N VAL A 35 2.34 4.35 -2.71
CA VAL A 35 1.96 3.47 -1.60
C VAL A 35 3.20 3.21 -0.78
N LEU A 36 3.08 3.39 0.53
CA LEU A 36 4.09 2.94 1.49
C LEU A 36 3.59 1.65 2.13
N LEU A 37 4.44 0.64 2.12
CA LEU A 37 4.23 -0.61 2.84
C LEU A 37 5.32 -0.76 3.90
N GLN A 38 4.95 -1.27 5.06
CA GLN A 38 5.90 -1.50 6.14
C GLN A 38 5.54 -2.72 6.97
N LYS A 39 6.47 -3.64 7.12
CA LYS A 39 6.43 -4.67 8.17
C LYS A 39 7.45 -4.26 9.21
N TYR A 40 7.03 -4.04 10.45
CA TYR A 40 7.93 -3.60 11.53
C TYR A 40 7.63 -4.42 12.78
N ILE A 41 8.49 -5.38 13.06
CA ILE A 41 8.44 -6.19 14.29
C ILE A 41 9.39 -5.57 15.30
N GLY A 42 10.57 -5.15 14.85
CA GLY A 42 11.55 -4.44 15.66
C GLY A 42 12.61 -3.75 14.82
N PRO A 43 13.60 -3.12 15.46
CA PRO A 43 14.71 -2.44 14.79
C PRO A 43 15.50 -3.33 13.83
N ASP A 44 15.67 -4.61 14.16
CA ASP A 44 16.46 -5.57 13.37
C ASP A 44 15.60 -6.42 12.42
N GLU A 45 14.27 -6.34 12.54
CA GLU A 45 13.32 -7.06 11.71
C GLU A 45 12.24 -6.09 11.22
N ASN A 46 12.58 -5.39 10.15
CA ASN A 46 11.68 -4.46 9.51
C ASN A 46 11.92 -4.44 7.99
N LYS A 47 10.88 -4.10 7.23
CA LYS A 47 10.93 -3.95 5.77
C LYS A 47 10.07 -2.77 5.38
N VAL A 48 10.55 -1.96 4.44
CA VAL A 48 9.81 -0.81 3.92
C VAL A 48 9.85 -0.80 2.40
N TYR A 49 8.67 -0.76 1.79
CA TYR A 49 8.54 -0.67 0.34
C TYR A 49 7.81 0.60 -0.08
N ARG A 50 8.22 1.15 -1.23
CA ARG A 50 7.47 2.14 -1.98
C ARG A 50 7.00 1.54 -3.29
N LEU A 51 5.76 1.87 -3.64
CA LEU A 51 5.22 1.63 -4.97
C LEU A 51 4.77 2.96 -5.56
N GLN A 52 5.14 3.24 -6.79
CA GLN A 52 4.47 4.27 -7.57
C GLN A 52 3.28 3.68 -8.31
N VAL A 53 2.11 4.29 -8.12
CA VAL A 53 0.86 3.75 -8.69
C VAL A 53 0.13 4.79 -9.54
N LYS A 54 -0.54 4.31 -10.58
CA LYS A 54 -1.37 5.11 -11.49
C LYS A 54 -2.68 4.37 -11.76
N LYS A 55 -3.65 5.04 -12.39
CA LYS A 55 -4.90 4.40 -12.83
C LYS A 55 -4.61 3.06 -13.54
N GLY A 56 -5.29 2.01 -13.10
CA GLY A 56 -5.15 0.64 -13.59
C GLY A 56 -4.08 -0.20 -12.88
N SER A 57 -3.17 0.43 -12.12
CA SER A 57 -2.22 -0.28 -11.25
C SER A 57 -2.98 -1.18 -10.28
N LYS A 58 -2.49 -2.41 -10.12
CA LYS A 58 -2.99 -3.40 -9.18
C LYS A 58 -1.84 -3.82 -8.30
N PHE A 59 -2.15 -4.22 -7.07
CA PHE A 59 -1.16 -4.77 -6.16
C PHE A 59 -1.89 -5.56 -5.06
N PHE A 60 -1.14 -6.40 -4.36
CA PHE A 60 -1.61 -7.03 -3.14
C PHE A 60 -0.69 -6.67 -1.98
N VAL A 61 -1.23 -6.71 -0.78
CA VAL A 61 -0.47 -6.48 0.46
C VAL A 61 -0.50 -7.79 1.25
N PRO A 62 0.65 -8.45 1.44
CA PRO A 62 0.76 -9.64 2.25
C PRO A 62 0.36 -9.39 3.72
N PRO A 63 0.00 -10.44 4.46
CA PRO A 63 -0.16 -10.40 5.91
C PRO A 63 1.08 -9.85 6.63
N GLY A 64 0.89 -9.19 7.77
CA GLY A 64 1.96 -8.59 8.57
C GLY A 64 2.32 -7.15 8.20
N TYR A 65 2.03 -6.70 6.97
CA TYR A 65 2.34 -5.36 6.52
C TYR A 65 1.27 -4.32 6.93
N ALA A 66 1.72 -3.13 7.29
CA ALA A 66 0.93 -1.91 7.29
C ALA A 66 1.01 -1.24 5.92
N ILE A 67 -0.10 -0.65 5.47
CA ILE A 67 -0.21 0.09 4.22
C ILE A 67 -0.69 1.51 4.47
N CYS A 68 -0.11 2.46 3.74
CA CYS A 68 -0.56 3.84 3.64
C CYS A 68 -0.55 4.29 2.17
N LEU A 69 -1.69 4.81 1.69
CA LEU A 69 -1.83 5.44 0.39
C LEU A 69 -1.47 6.92 0.51
N VAL A 70 -0.66 7.45 -0.40
CA VAL A 70 -0.23 8.85 -0.39
C VAL A 70 -0.53 9.50 -1.74
N ASN A 71 -1.34 10.57 -1.72
CA ASN A 71 -1.61 11.34 -2.93
C ASN A 71 -0.54 12.42 -3.14
N THR A 72 0.46 12.09 -3.96
CA THR A 72 1.55 13.01 -4.31
C THR A 72 1.24 13.91 -5.52
N ARG A 73 0.04 13.79 -6.10
CA ARG A 73 -0.40 14.64 -7.22
C ARG A 73 -1.02 15.92 -6.67
N GLN A 74 -0.91 17.02 -7.42
CA GLN A 74 -1.45 18.32 -7.02
C GLN A 74 -2.82 18.62 -7.62
N ALA A 75 -3.13 18.03 -8.78
CA ALA A 75 -4.33 18.33 -9.54
C ALA A 75 -5.29 17.14 -9.68
N SER A 76 -4.93 15.95 -9.18
CA SER A 76 -5.76 14.75 -9.33
C SER A 76 -6.04 14.08 -8.00
N THR A 77 -7.30 13.65 -7.86
CA THR A 77 -7.74 12.83 -6.73
C THR A 77 -7.24 11.41 -6.92
N LEU A 78 -6.80 10.75 -5.85
CA LEU A 78 -6.49 9.33 -5.82
C LEU A 78 -7.71 8.54 -5.36
N ILE A 79 -8.15 7.59 -6.17
CA ILE A 79 -9.22 6.65 -5.84
C ILE A 79 -8.68 5.24 -5.97
N ALA A 80 -8.62 4.52 -4.85
CA ALA A 80 -8.28 3.11 -4.80
C ALA A 80 -9.53 2.30 -4.44
N LEU A 81 -9.71 1.18 -5.12
CA LEU A 81 -10.56 0.08 -4.71
C LEU A 81 -9.71 -0.83 -3.83
N GLU A 82 -10.25 -1.18 -2.68
CA GLU A 82 -9.72 -2.22 -1.80
C GLU A 82 -10.70 -3.39 -1.81
N ILE A 83 -10.18 -4.60 -1.97
CA ILE A 83 -10.93 -5.85 -1.85
C ILE A 83 -10.31 -6.63 -0.69
N THR A 84 -11.15 -7.03 0.27
CA THR A 84 -10.75 -7.83 1.41
C THR A 84 -11.70 -9.01 1.61
N PRO A 85 -11.21 -10.15 2.13
CA PRO A 85 -12.08 -11.22 2.60
C PRO A 85 -12.98 -10.72 3.73
N ARG A 86 -14.19 -11.27 3.85
CA ARG A 86 -15.15 -10.89 4.89
C ARG A 86 -14.58 -11.07 6.30
N ASP A 87 -13.77 -12.11 6.50
CA ASP A 87 -13.16 -12.44 7.79
C ASP A 87 -11.89 -11.63 8.08
N ALA A 88 -11.40 -10.85 7.11
CA ALA A 88 -10.23 -10.03 7.29
C ALA A 88 -10.58 -8.80 8.15
N ARG A 89 -9.95 -8.70 9.32
CA ARG A 89 -10.06 -7.52 10.19
C ARG A 89 -8.96 -6.52 9.85
N THR A 90 -9.32 -5.38 9.28
CA THR A 90 -8.43 -4.23 9.13
C THR A 90 -8.48 -3.36 10.37
N ARG A 91 -7.32 -2.89 10.81
CA ARG A 91 -7.20 -1.97 11.96
C ARG A 91 -6.29 -0.82 11.59
N VAL A 92 -6.68 0.38 12.02
CA VAL A 92 -5.78 1.54 12.02
C VAL A 92 -4.65 1.26 13.00
N VAL A 93 -3.42 1.55 12.60
CA VAL A 93 -2.20 1.29 13.37
C VAL A 93 -1.23 2.47 13.27
N LEU A 94 -0.16 2.42 14.06
CA LEU A 94 0.98 3.35 14.04
C LEU A 94 0.64 4.78 14.48
N GLU A 95 -0.50 5.01 15.14
CA GLU A 95 -0.84 6.33 15.69
C GLU A 95 0.16 6.74 16.79
N ASP A 96 0.64 5.79 17.58
CA ASP A 96 1.71 5.96 18.59
C ASP A 96 3.06 6.36 17.99
N LYS A 97 3.36 5.90 16.77
CA LYS A 97 4.57 6.23 16.00
C LYS A 97 4.39 7.42 15.06
N ARG A 98 3.24 8.11 15.13
CA ARG A 98 2.87 9.21 14.22
C ARG A 98 2.83 8.80 12.74
N GLY A 99 2.60 7.52 12.46
CA GLY A 99 2.44 6.96 11.11
C GLY A 99 3.57 6.03 10.70
N MET A 100 3.74 5.90 9.38
CA MET A 100 4.76 5.04 8.75
C MET A 100 6.19 5.49 9.13
N SER A 101 7.17 4.62 8.90
CA SER A 101 8.59 4.88 9.13
C SER A 101 9.22 5.87 8.16
N TYR A 102 8.51 6.19 7.07
CA TYR A 102 8.87 7.23 6.11
C TYR A 102 7.69 8.15 5.84
N TYR A 103 8.00 9.41 5.59
CA TYR A 103 7.07 10.41 5.09
C TYR A 103 7.41 10.76 3.65
N ILE A 104 6.38 11.09 2.85
CA ILE A 104 6.57 11.67 1.53
C ILE A 104 6.20 13.14 1.62
N ILE A 105 7.17 14.02 1.40
CA ILE A 105 7.06 15.45 1.59
C ILE A 105 7.30 16.21 0.28
N ARG A 106 6.88 17.46 0.26
CA ARG A 106 7.21 18.43 -0.79
C ARG A 106 8.11 19.52 -0.23
N LYS A 107 9.34 19.63 -0.74
CA LYS A 107 10.30 20.67 -0.37
C LYS A 107 10.89 21.27 -1.64
N ASN A 108 10.94 22.61 -1.73
CA ASN A 108 11.47 23.32 -2.91
C ASN A 108 10.89 22.82 -4.24
N ALA A 109 9.56 22.63 -4.27
CA ALA A 109 8.81 22.05 -5.39
C ALA A 109 9.16 20.60 -5.80
N LYS A 110 10.07 19.93 -5.10
CA LYS A 110 10.43 18.52 -5.31
C LYS A 110 9.72 17.60 -4.33
N VAL A 111 9.47 16.36 -4.76
CA VAL A 111 8.98 15.29 -3.90
C VAL A 111 10.19 14.62 -3.26
N GLU A 112 10.20 14.53 -1.94
CA GLU A 112 11.26 13.88 -1.17
C GLU A 112 10.66 12.83 -0.24
N ILE A 113 11.46 11.81 0.07
CA ILE A 113 11.13 10.76 1.03
C ILE A 113 12.09 10.90 2.20
N VAL A 114 11.55 11.03 3.40
CA VAL A 114 12.33 11.30 4.61
C VAL A 114 11.97 10.31 5.71
N LYS A 115 12.96 9.88 6.50
CA LYS A 115 12.74 8.98 7.64
C LYS A 115 11.88 9.67 8.71
N ASN A 116 10.99 8.91 9.32
CA ASN A 116 10.21 9.37 10.47
C ASN A 116 11.07 9.23 11.75
N PRO A 117 11.36 10.32 12.47
CA PRO A 117 12.21 10.29 13.66
C PRO A 117 11.64 9.48 14.83
N ALA A 118 10.36 9.08 14.79
CA ALA A 118 9.77 8.18 15.79
C ALA A 118 10.34 6.75 15.73
N TYR A 119 11.05 6.40 14.65
CA TYR A 119 11.69 5.10 14.45
C TYR A 119 13.20 5.25 14.62
N LYS A 120 13.77 4.58 15.64
CA LYS A 120 15.22 4.67 15.94
C LYS A 120 16.08 4.05 14.84
N MET A 121 15.69 2.86 14.40
CA MET A 121 16.31 2.15 13.27
C MET A 121 15.18 1.60 12.40
N VAL A 122 15.39 1.77 11.10
CA VAL A 122 14.52 1.27 10.02
C VAL A 122 15.39 1.11 8.78
N ASP A 123 15.12 0.03 8.06
CA ASP A 123 15.72 -0.32 6.79
C ASP A 123 15.40 0.76 5.75
N ASP A 124 16.29 0.85 4.76
CA ASP A 124 16.08 1.77 3.66
C ASP A 124 14.89 1.35 2.80
N ILE A 125 14.27 2.33 2.16
CA ILE A 125 13.07 2.10 1.37
C ILE A 125 13.42 1.41 0.06
N GLU A 126 12.76 0.30 -0.22
CA GLU A 126 12.93 -0.45 -1.47
C GLU A 126 11.80 -0.10 -2.45
N GLU A 127 12.14 0.09 -3.73
CA GLU A 127 11.13 0.20 -4.79
C GLU A 127 10.65 -1.19 -5.17
N LEU A 128 9.36 -1.43 -5.02
CA LEU A 128 8.78 -2.74 -5.32
C LEU A 128 8.12 -2.75 -6.69
N ASP A 129 8.65 -3.58 -7.60
CA ASP A 129 7.99 -3.89 -8.87
C ASP A 129 6.96 -5.00 -8.67
N PHE A 130 5.69 -4.66 -8.92
CA PHE A 130 4.58 -5.60 -8.76
C PHE A 130 4.31 -6.44 -9.99
N GLU A 131 4.86 -6.13 -11.16
CA GLU A 131 4.54 -6.88 -12.38
C GLU A 131 4.83 -8.39 -12.23
N PRO A 132 6.02 -8.82 -11.75
CA PRO A 132 6.31 -10.24 -11.56
C PRO A 132 5.40 -10.91 -10.50
N LEU A 133 5.15 -10.20 -9.39
CA LEU A 133 4.31 -10.69 -8.29
C LEU A 133 2.85 -10.88 -8.74
N LEU A 134 2.33 -9.96 -9.56
CA LEU A 134 1.00 -10.06 -10.13
C LEU A 134 0.91 -11.21 -11.13
N GLU A 135 1.94 -11.42 -11.94
CA GLU A 135 2.01 -12.54 -12.88
C GLU A 135 1.98 -13.89 -12.16
N GLU A 136 2.76 -14.04 -11.08
CA GLU A 136 2.76 -15.24 -10.23
C GLU A 136 1.36 -15.52 -9.66
N LYS A 137 0.69 -14.49 -9.15
CA LYS A 137 -0.71 -14.59 -8.67
C LYS A 137 -1.75 -14.56 -9.78
N ARG A 138 -1.28 -14.55 -11.04
CA ARG A 138 -2.07 -14.60 -12.26
C ARG A 138 -3.12 -13.49 -12.36
N ILE A 139 -2.81 -12.31 -11.80
CA ILE A 139 -3.56 -11.07 -11.89
C ILE A 139 -3.12 -10.34 -13.15
N THR A 140 -4.05 -10.02 -14.05
CA THR A 140 -3.73 -9.23 -15.24
C THR A 140 -3.98 -7.73 -15.03
N PRO A 141 -3.13 -6.84 -15.56
CA PRO A 141 -3.42 -5.41 -15.57
C PRO A 141 -4.61 -5.05 -16.46
N LYS A 142 -4.92 -5.87 -17.48
CA LYS A 142 -5.87 -5.57 -18.57
C LYS A 142 -7.35 -5.58 -18.18
N ARG A 143 -7.71 -6.16 -17.03
CA ARG A 143 -9.11 -6.32 -16.59
C ARG A 143 -9.28 -5.82 -15.16
N PRO A 144 -10.42 -5.22 -14.78
CA PRO A 144 -10.68 -4.84 -13.38
C PRO A 144 -10.60 -6.04 -12.43
N LEU A 145 -10.07 -5.86 -11.22
CA LEU A 145 -9.90 -6.95 -10.24
C LEU A 145 -11.21 -7.65 -9.91
N VAL A 146 -12.28 -6.90 -9.69
CA VAL A 146 -13.62 -7.47 -9.39
C VAL A 146 -14.04 -8.45 -10.49
N LYS A 147 -13.88 -8.07 -11.77
CA LYS A 147 -14.24 -8.93 -12.91
C LYS A 147 -13.32 -10.15 -13.06
N GLN A 148 -12.07 -10.04 -12.62
CA GLN A 148 -11.16 -11.18 -12.60
C GLN A 148 -11.58 -12.21 -11.54
N ILE A 149 -11.89 -11.74 -10.34
CA ILE A 149 -12.31 -12.58 -9.20
C ILE A 149 -13.68 -13.22 -9.45
N GLU A 150 -14.67 -12.46 -9.92
CA GLU A 150 -16.02 -12.97 -10.22
C GLU A 150 -16.02 -14.11 -11.25
N ARG A 151 -15.13 -14.05 -12.26
CA ARG A 151 -15.10 -15.01 -13.37
C ARG A 151 -14.41 -16.33 -13.04
N LYS A 152 -13.40 -16.30 -12.17
CA LYS A 152 -12.54 -17.45 -11.84
C LYS A 152 -12.11 -17.37 -10.39
N ARG A 153 -13.08 -17.51 -9.48
CA ARG A 153 -12.86 -17.31 -8.03
C ARG A 153 -11.79 -18.25 -7.49
N GLU A 154 -11.80 -19.50 -7.93
CA GLU A 154 -10.87 -20.56 -7.56
C GLU A 154 -9.39 -20.21 -7.83
N ARG A 155 -9.13 -19.32 -8.81
CA ARG A 155 -7.76 -18.83 -9.08
C ARG A 155 -7.23 -17.94 -7.96
N TYR A 156 -8.12 -17.38 -7.15
CA TYR A 156 -7.83 -16.41 -6.10
C TYR A 156 -8.12 -16.96 -4.70
N ASP A 157 -8.21 -18.29 -4.53
CA ASP A 157 -8.46 -18.90 -3.21
C ASP A 157 -7.40 -18.48 -2.17
N TRP A 158 -6.14 -18.33 -2.59
CA TRP A 158 -5.05 -17.81 -1.76
C TRP A 158 -5.35 -16.45 -1.10
N PHE A 159 -6.21 -15.62 -1.72
CA PHE A 159 -6.60 -14.33 -1.18
C PHE A 159 -7.70 -14.45 -0.11
N PHE A 160 -8.54 -15.49 -0.18
CA PHE A 160 -9.65 -15.72 0.74
C PHE A 160 -9.26 -16.53 1.99
N GLU A 161 -8.00 -16.96 2.08
CA GLU A 161 -7.46 -17.76 3.18
C GLU A 161 -6.46 -16.98 4.02
N LYS A 162 -6.22 -17.46 5.25
CA LYS A 162 -5.11 -16.95 6.04
C LYS A 162 -3.80 -17.40 5.40
N SER A 163 -2.81 -16.52 5.40
CA SER A 163 -1.52 -16.80 4.77
C SER A 163 -0.38 -16.23 5.60
N ASP A 164 0.80 -16.81 5.43
CA ASP A 164 2.09 -16.34 5.88
C ASP A 164 2.94 -15.82 4.71
N MET A 165 2.34 -15.65 3.53
CA MET A 165 3.03 -15.14 2.35
C MET A 165 3.70 -13.80 2.63
N ASP A 166 4.83 -13.58 1.96
CA ASP A 166 5.58 -12.33 1.95
C ASP A 166 5.88 -11.94 0.48
N PHE A 167 6.56 -10.82 0.27
CA PHE A 167 7.06 -10.42 -1.05
C PHE A 167 8.25 -11.25 -1.51
#